data_AF-A0A973JRP1-F1
#
_entry.id   AF-A0A973JRP1-F1
#
_cell.length_a   1.000
_cell.length_b   1.000
_cell.length_c   1.000
_cell.angle_alpha   90.00
_cell.angle_beta   90.00
_cell.angle_gamma   90.00
#
_symmetry.space_group_name_H-M   'P 1'
#
loop_
_entity.id
_entity.type
_entity.pdbx_description
1 polymer ?
#
loop_
_entity_poly.entity_id
_entity_poly.type
_entity_poly.pdbx_seq_one_letter_code
_entity_poly.pdbx_strand_id
1 'polypeptide(L)' 'MKVGEKQRTQRKQPAACLVSVPVLMTIVTCPACGTGVDLWTGEEETRCIACDHRIFKQQRLNH' A
#
# COMPACT_ATOMS: atom_id res chain seq x y z
N MET A 1 -22.08 4.50 50.35
CA MET A 1 -22.09 3.39 49.37
C MET A 1 -23.35 3.50 48.52
N LYS A 2 -23.22 3.63 47.19
CA LYS A 2 -24.13 3.11 46.14
C LYS A 2 -23.65 3.56 44.74
N VAL A 3 -23.25 2.57 43.93
CA VAL A 3 -23.53 2.29 42.50
C VAL A 3 -23.75 3.53 41.61
N GLY A 4 -23.00 3.81 40.53
CA GLY A 4 -22.39 2.93 39.55
C GLY A 4 -23.08 3.11 38.20
N GLU A 5 -22.79 4.18 37.46
CA GLU A 5 -23.23 4.37 36.07
C GLU A 5 -22.01 4.75 35.20
N LYS A 6 -21.46 3.74 34.52
CA LYS A 6 -20.41 3.93 33.52
C LYS A 6 -21.09 4.22 32.19
N GLN A 7 -21.29 5.50 31.88
CA GLN A 7 -21.78 5.92 30.57
C GLN A 7 -20.82 5.43 29.49
N ARG A 8 -21.33 4.47 28.71
CA ARG A 8 -20.69 3.88 27.54
C ARG A 8 -20.66 4.95 26.45
N THR A 9 -19.57 5.71 26.38
CA THR A 9 -19.31 6.65 25.30
C THR A 9 -19.25 5.89 23.98
N GLN A 10 -20.32 5.97 23.20
CA GLN A 10 -20.29 5.59 21.79
C GLN A 10 -19.25 6.48 21.11
N ARG A 11 -18.05 5.92 20.89
CA ARG A 11 -17.03 6.50 20.03
C ARG A 11 -17.61 6.50 18.61
N LYS A 12 -18.28 7.60 18.24
CA LYS A 12 -18.61 7.88 16.83
C LYS A 12 -17.30 7.85 16.07
N GLN A 13 -17.12 6.83 15.22
CA GLN A 13 -15.95 6.76 14.35
C GLN A 13 -15.98 8.03 13.47
N PRO A 14 -14.96 8.89 13.52
CA PRO A 14 -14.88 10.01 12.59
C PRO A 14 -14.80 9.39 11.19
N ALA A 15 -15.62 9.91 10.27
CA ALA A 15 -15.62 9.53 8.87
C ALA A 15 -14.16 9.47 8.40
N ALA A 16 -13.72 8.31 7.94
CA ALA A 16 -12.36 8.10 7.47
C ALA A 16 -12.03 9.19 6.45
N CYS A 17 -11.17 10.14 6.82
CA CYS A 17 -10.59 11.07 5.87
C CYS A 17 -9.85 10.19 4.85
N LEU A 18 -10.39 10.08 3.64
CA LEU A 18 -9.72 9.42 2.53
C LEU A 18 -8.52 10.28 2.16
N VAL A 19 -7.41 10.11 2.89
CA VAL A 19 -6.14 10.72 2.55
C VAL A 19 -5.65 9.99 1.30
N SER A 20 -5.68 10.68 0.16
CA SER A 20 -5.08 10.18 -1.07
C SER A 20 -3.58 9.97 -0.82
N VAL A 21 -3.14 8.72 -0.72
CA VAL A 21 -1.71 8.40 -0.64
C VAL A 21 -1.09 8.82 -1.97
N PRO A 22 -0.03 9.66 -1.97
CA PRO A 22 0.61 10.06 -3.21
C PRO A 22 1.20 8.83 -3.91
N VAL A 23 0.86 8.66 -5.19
CA VAL A 23 1.49 7.64 -6.03
C VAL A 23 2.91 8.12 -6.34
N LEU A 24 3.91 7.45 -5.79
CA LEU A 24 5.32 7.69 -6.05
C LEU A 24 5.79 6.80 -7.20
N MET A 25 6.58 7.37 -8.09
CA MET A 25 7.21 6.69 -9.22
C MET A 25 8.72 6.59 -8.94
N THR A 26 9.31 5.41 -9.10
CA THR A 26 10.75 5.18 -8.95
C THR A 26 11.29 4.47 -10.17
N ILE A 27 12.34 5.01 -10.78
CA ILE A 27 13.00 4.39 -11.93
C ILE A 27 14.04 3.40 -11.41
N VAL A 28 13.96 2.15 -11.84
CA VAL A 28 14.94 1.11 -11.55
C VAL A 28 15.44 0.46 -12.83
N THR A 29 16.56 -0.24 -12.74
CA THR A 29 17.08 -1.03 -13.86
C THR A 29 16.67 -2.48 -13.69
N CYS A 30 16.14 -3.11 -14.76
CA CYS A 30 15.82 -4.52 -14.75
C CYS A 30 17.09 -5.36 -14.49
N PRO A 31 17.12 -6.21 -13.45
CA PRO A 31 18.31 -7.00 -13.14
C PRO A 31 18.59 -8.09 -14.17
N ALA A 32 17.61 -8.48 -15.00
CA ALA A 32 17.77 -9.52 -16.00
C ALA A 32 18.34 -9.01 -17.34
N CYS A 33 17.94 -7.82 -17.79
CA CYS A 33 18.30 -7.31 -19.13
C CYS A 33 18.91 -5.91 -19.14
N GLY A 34 18.95 -5.21 -18.01
CA GLY A 34 19.51 -3.86 -17.92
C GLY A 34 18.60 -2.74 -18.44
N THR A 35 17.37 -3.02 -18.85
CA THR A 35 16.41 -2.00 -19.32
C THR A 35 15.87 -1.18 -18.15
N GLY A 36 15.72 0.14 -18.32
CA GLY A 36 15.06 1.00 -17.34
C GLY A 36 13.56 0.67 -17.22
N VAL A 37 13.06 0.59 -16.00
CA VAL A 37 11.66 0.27 -15.68
C VAL A 37 11.15 1.21 -14.60
N ASP A 38 9.97 1.75 -14.83
CA ASP A 38 9.25 2.60 -13.89
C ASP A 38 8.43 1.75 -12.91
N LEU A 39 8.71 1.88 -11.61
CA LEU A 39 7.94 1.26 -10.53
C LEU A 39 6.97 2.28 -9.93
N TRP A 40 5.69 1.92 -9.84
CA TRP A 40 4.67 2.78 -9.23
C TRP A 40 4.23 2.22 -7.87
N THR A 41 4.19 3.07 -6.85
CA THR A 41 3.66 2.66 -5.54
C THR A 41 2.15 2.49 -5.64
N GLY A 42 1.69 1.25 -5.55
CA GLY A 42 0.28 0.89 -5.69
C GLY A 42 0.04 -0.22 -6.72
N GLU A 43 1.03 -0.52 -7.57
CA GLU A 43 0.98 -1.70 -8.41
C GLU A 43 1.29 -2.96 -7.60
N GLU A 44 0.49 -4.00 -7.83
CA GLU A 44 0.67 -5.30 -7.18
C GLU A 44 1.89 -6.06 -7.74
N GLU A 45 2.22 -5.81 -8.99
CA GLU A 45 3.27 -6.49 -9.72
C GLU A 45 3.81 -5.56 -10.81
N THR A 46 5.13 -5.49 -10.95
CA THR A 46 5.78 -4.80 -12.07
C THR A 46 6.69 -5.76 -12.81
N ARG A 47 6.55 -5.81 -14.14
CA ARG A 47 7.38 -6.63 -15.04
C ARG A 47 8.18 -5.74 -15.99
N CYS A 48 9.33 -6.24 -16.40
CA CYS A 48 10.12 -5.59 -17.43
C CYS A 48 9.46 -5.78 -18.79
N ILE A 49 9.16 -4.69 -19.49
CA ILE A 49 8.59 -4.71 -20.83
C ILE A 49 9.49 -5.37 -21.88
N ALA A 50 10.81 -5.44 -21.64
CA ALA A 50 11.77 -5.94 -22.60
C ALA A 50 11.97 -7.47 -22.51
N CYS A 51 11.89 -8.05 -21.32
CA CYS A 51 12.23 -9.47 -21.09
C CYS A 51 11.18 -10.24 -20.27
N ASP A 52 10.05 -9.61 -19.95
CA ASP A 52 8.99 -10.10 -19.06
C ASP A 52 9.46 -10.48 -17.65
N HIS A 53 10.70 -10.13 -17.28
CA HIS A 53 11.23 -10.45 -15.97
C HIS A 53 10.46 -9.69 -14.88
N ARG A 54 10.04 -10.42 -13.86
CA ARG A 54 9.30 -9.87 -12.73
C ARG A 54 10.24 -9.10 -11.80
N ILE A 55 10.07 -7.78 -11.71
CA ILE A 55 10.94 -6.90 -10.91
C ILE A 55 10.40 -6.73 -9.50
N PHE A 56 9.09 -6.52 -9.37
CA PHE A 56 8.45 -6.28 -8.08
C PHE A 56 7.17 -7.11 -7.93
N LYS A 57 6.90 -7.54 -6.69
CA LYS A 57 5.63 -8.12 -6.25
C LYS A 57 5.30 -7.56 -4.89
N GLN A 58 4.17 -6.88 -4.77
CA GLN A 58 3.63 -6.56 -3.47
C GLN A 58 3.21 -7.86 -2.79
N GLN A 59 3.87 -8.23 -1.69
CA GLN A 59 3.40 -9.33 -0.86
C GLN A 59 2.22 -8.83 -0.04
N ARG A 60 1.03 -9.38 -0.31
CA ARG A 60 -0.13 -9.18 0.55
C ARG A 60 0.09 -10.01 1.83
N LEU A 61 0.50 -9.36 2.92
CA LEU A 61 0.50 -9.97 4.25
C LEU A 61 -0.96 -10.11 4.69
N ASN A 62 -1.50 -11.33 4.66
CA ASN A 62 -2.83 -11.60 5.23
C ASN A 62 -2.69 -11.62 6.76
N HIS A 63 -3.36 -10.69 7.44
CA HIS A 63 -3.44 -10.59 8.91
C HIS A 63 -4.58 -11.45 9.47
#